data_AF-A0A7Y5WZ43-F1
#
_entry.id   AF-A0A7Y5WZ43-F1
#
_cell.length_a   1.000
_cell.length_b   1.000
_cell.length_c   1.000
_cell.angle_alpha   90.00
_cell.angle_beta   90.00
_cell.angle_gamma   90.00
#
_symmetry.space_group_name_H-M   'P 1'
#
loop_
_entity.id
_entity.type
_entity.pdbx_description
1 polymer ?
#
loop_
_entity_poly.entity_id
_entity_poly.type
_entity_poly.pdbx_seq_one_letter_code
_entity_poly.pdbx_strand_id
1 'polypeptide(L)'
;GKTDRLITRFERARAAGTKVVALKPARDGRHAPDRIVSHSGREIPAVSVRSLVEVDDLGRANELVLIDELQFFEPELGATVASLRAAGVEILAVGLDRDFRREEFETTASLARAASRVVPLTGICSRCGNEAVLTQRLIDGVPAPLEAPRLLVGDAGLYEPRCERCWIEERGVEERGAVRAGP
;
A
#
# COMPACT_ATOMS: atom_id res chain seq x y z
N GLY A 1 8.20 -3.06 -4.66
CA GLY A 1 8.83 -2.22 -3.62
C GLY A 1 8.38 -2.59 -2.21
N LYS A 2 7.18 -2.15 -1.81
CA LYS A 2 6.59 -2.42 -0.48
C LYS A 2 6.46 -3.92 -0.18
N THR A 3 5.73 -4.63 -1.03
CA THR A 3 5.49 -6.07 -0.91
C THR A 3 6.78 -6.88 -0.93
N ASP A 4 7.78 -6.51 -1.75
CA ASP A 4 9.09 -7.19 -1.75
C ASP A 4 9.81 -7.11 -0.40
N ARG A 5 9.72 -5.97 0.30
CA ARG A 5 10.31 -5.84 1.65
C ARG A 5 9.55 -6.70 2.66
N LEU A 6 8.23 -6.76 2.56
CA LEU A 6 7.39 -7.63 3.39
C LEU A 6 7.74 -9.11 3.18
N ILE A 7 7.83 -9.56 1.92
CA ILE A 7 8.26 -10.91 1.55
C ILE A 7 9.65 -11.22 2.10
N THR A 8 10.60 -10.29 1.97
CA THR A 8 11.96 -10.46 2.50
C THR A 8 11.96 -10.62 4.03
N ARG A 9 11.08 -9.91 4.75
CA ARG A 9 10.92 -10.10 6.21
C ARG A 9 10.34 -11.48 6.53
N PHE A 10 9.34 -11.92 5.76
CA PHE A 10 8.72 -13.24 5.92
C PHE A 10 9.73 -14.37 5.80
N GLU A 11 10.48 -14.40 4.70
CA GLU A 11 11.48 -15.43 4.43
C GLU A 11 12.55 -15.50 5.53
N ARG A 12 13.04 -14.34 6.00
CA ARG A 12 14.00 -14.26 7.11
C ARG A 12 13.43 -14.78 8.42
N ALA A 13 12.17 -14.43 8.73
CA ALA A 13 11.49 -14.92 9.93
C ALA A 13 11.34 -16.44 9.90
N ARG A 14 10.91 -17.00 8.76
CA ARG A 14 10.77 -18.44 8.54
C ARG A 14 12.12 -19.16 8.67
N ALA A 15 13.18 -18.62 8.07
CA ALA A 15 14.52 -19.19 8.16
C ALA A 15 15.06 -19.19 9.61
N ALA A 16 14.65 -18.22 10.43
CA ALA A 16 14.99 -18.13 11.85
C ALA A 16 14.08 -19.00 12.76
N GLY A 17 13.09 -19.71 12.20
CA GLY A 17 12.15 -20.51 12.97
C GLY A 17 11.03 -19.72 13.67
N THR A 18 10.94 -18.40 13.43
CA THR A 18 9.89 -17.55 14.00
C THR A 18 8.52 -17.93 13.44
N LYS A 19 7.54 -18.03 14.33
CA LYS A 19 6.15 -18.28 13.95
C LYS A 19 5.54 -17.01 13.35
N VAL A 20 5.42 -16.98 12.03
CA VAL A 20 5.01 -15.81 11.25
C VAL A 20 3.75 -16.07 10.44
N VAL A 21 2.85 -15.09 10.42
CA VAL A 21 1.68 -15.06 9.53
C VAL A 21 1.70 -13.80 8.69
N ALA A 22 1.35 -13.92 7.41
CA ALA A 22 1.10 -12.78 6.54
C ALA A 22 -0.40 -12.64 6.29
N LEU A 23 -0.92 -11.42 6.43
CA LEU A 23 -2.33 -11.07 6.35
C LEU A 23 -2.54 -10.05 5.23
N LYS A 24 -3.67 -10.17 4.55
CA LYS A 24 -4.13 -9.20 3.57
C LYS A 24 -5.64 -9.02 3.68
N PRO A 25 -6.20 -7.85 3.33
CA PRO A 25 -7.63 -7.63 3.40
C PRO A 25 -8.33 -8.44 2.31
N ALA A 26 -9.45 -9.06 2.65
CA ALA A 26 -10.35 -9.63 1.65
C ALA A 26 -10.94 -8.52 0.77
N ARG A 27 -10.96 -8.73 -0.55
CA ARG A 27 -11.60 -7.79 -1.50
C ARG A 27 -12.74 -8.49 -2.24
N ASP A 28 -13.88 -7.82 -2.33
CA ASP A 28 -15.12 -8.37 -2.87
C ASP A 28 -14.95 -8.99 -4.27
N GLY A 29 -15.31 -10.27 -4.39
CA GLY A 29 -15.59 -10.92 -5.68
C GLY A 29 -14.48 -11.75 -6.31
N ARG A 30 -13.24 -11.70 -5.81
CA ARG A 30 -12.20 -12.67 -6.22
C ARG A 30 -11.81 -13.46 -4.99
N HIS A 31 -11.87 -14.80 -5.07
CA HIS A 31 -11.12 -15.65 -4.15
C HIS A 31 -9.68 -15.16 -4.21
N ALA A 32 -9.28 -14.33 -3.25
CA ALA A 32 -7.95 -13.79 -3.25
C ALA A 32 -7.04 -14.99 -3.02
N PRO A 33 -6.03 -15.23 -3.88
CA PRO A 33 -5.13 -16.37 -3.68
C PRO A 33 -4.61 -16.32 -2.24
N ASP A 34 -4.35 -17.49 -1.68
CA ASP A 34 -3.72 -17.81 -0.39
C ASP A 34 -2.29 -17.25 -0.27
N ARG A 35 -2.01 -16.15 -0.97
CA ARG A 35 -0.71 -15.55 -1.24
C ARG A 35 -0.76 -14.04 -1.34
N ILE A 36 0.35 -13.43 -0.97
CA ILE A 36 0.73 -12.07 -1.32
C ILE A 36 1.74 -12.18 -2.47
N VAL A 37 1.54 -11.39 -3.53
CA VAL A 37 2.39 -11.38 -4.74
C VAL A 37 2.93 -9.97 -4.94
N SER A 38 4.25 -9.83 -5.09
CA SER A 38 4.88 -8.55 -5.39
C SER A 38 4.91 -8.29 -6.90
N HIS A 39 5.14 -7.03 -7.26
CA HIS A 39 5.35 -6.63 -8.66
C HIS A 39 6.58 -7.30 -9.30
N SER A 40 7.55 -7.78 -8.52
CA SER A 40 8.70 -8.53 -9.05
C SER A 40 8.40 -10.01 -9.32
N GLY A 41 7.16 -10.46 -9.08
CA GLY A 41 6.73 -11.85 -9.25
C GLY A 41 7.05 -12.75 -8.05
N ARG A 42 7.60 -12.21 -6.95
CA ARG A 42 7.81 -12.98 -5.72
C ARG A 42 6.50 -13.17 -4.98
N GLU A 43 6.37 -14.28 -4.27
CA GLU A 43 5.16 -14.59 -3.52
C GLU A 43 5.43 -15.33 -2.22
N ILE A 44 4.53 -15.15 -1.24
CA ILE A 44 4.50 -15.87 0.04
C ILE A 44 3.07 -16.29 0.36
N PRO A 45 2.88 -17.34 1.17
CA PRO A 45 1.55 -17.67 1.68
C PRO A 45 1.00 -16.53 2.55
N ALA A 46 -0.30 -16.26 2.43
CA ALA A 46 -1.00 -15.22 3.19
C ALA A 46 -2.46 -15.58 3.44
N VAL A 47 -2.99 -15.13 4.57
CA VAL A 47 -4.39 -15.29 4.96
C VAL A 47 -5.16 -14.05 4.57
N SER A 48 -6.25 -14.22 3.83
CA SER A 48 -7.20 -13.16 3.54
C SER A 48 -8.15 -13.00 4.73
N VAL A 49 -8.09 -11.85 5.40
CA VAL A 49 -8.92 -11.55 6.58
C VAL A 49 -10.11 -10.69 6.20
N ARG A 50 -11.30 -10.98 6.75
CA ARG A 50 -12.52 -10.19 6.53
C ARG A 50 -12.88 -9.30 7.72
N SER A 51 -12.29 -9.57 8.87
CA SER A 51 -12.60 -8.89 10.12
C SER A 51 -11.35 -8.64 10.95
N LEU A 52 -11.42 -7.65 11.84
CA LEU A 52 -10.35 -7.37 12.80
C LEU A 52 -10.24 -8.44 13.89
N VAL A 53 -11.29 -9.23 14.11
CA VAL A 53 -11.27 -10.39 15.01
C VAL A 53 -10.33 -11.46 14.45
N GLU A 54 -10.44 -11.77 13.16
CA GLU A 54 -9.50 -12.70 12.51
C GLU A 54 -8.05 -12.22 12.60
N VAL A 55 -7.83 -10.90 12.48
CA VAL A 55 -6.48 -10.31 12.65
C VAL A 55 -5.96 -10.52 14.07
N ASP A 56 -6.78 -10.29 15.10
CA ASP A 56 -6.38 -10.49 16.50
C ASP A 56 -6.11 -11.98 16.80
N ASP A 57 -7.01 -12.88 16.41
CA ASP A 57 -6.89 -14.32 16.63
C ASP A 57 -5.63 -14.90 15.96
N LEU A 58 -5.44 -14.60 14.67
CA LEU A 58 -4.25 -15.02 13.93
C LEU A 58 -3.00 -14.37 14.49
N GLY A 59 -3.09 -13.12 14.93
CA GLY A 59 -1.96 -12.39 15.52
C GLY A 59 -1.49 -13.03 16.82
N ARG A 60 -2.39 -13.35 17.75
CA ARG A 60 -2.06 -14.00 19.03
C ARG A 60 -1.45 -15.38 18.88
N ALA A 61 -1.75 -16.07 17.78
CA ALA A 61 -1.20 -17.39 17.50
C ALA A 61 0.24 -17.35 16.93
N ASN A 62 0.80 -16.16 16.68
CA ASN A 62 2.09 -15.95 16.01
C ASN A 62 2.97 -14.95 16.77
N GLU A 63 4.28 -15.00 16.51
CA GLU A 63 5.26 -14.06 17.07
C GLU A 63 5.42 -12.82 16.18
N LEU A 64 5.19 -12.99 14.87
CA LEU A 64 5.29 -11.93 13.87
C LEU A 64 4.05 -11.93 12.97
N VAL A 65 3.43 -10.76 12.83
CA VAL A 65 2.35 -10.52 11.87
C VAL A 65 2.83 -9.55 10.82
N LEU A 66 2.69 -9.97 9.56
CA LEU A 66 2.93 -9.14 8.40
C LEU A 66 1.58 -8.72 7.81
N ILE A 67 1.34 -7.42 7.61
CA ILE A 67 0.08 -6.93 7.04
C ILE A 67 0.39 -6.20 5.73
N ASP A 68 -0.16 -6.68 4.62
CA ASP A 68 -0.07 -5.99 3.33
C ASP A 68 -1.33 -5.15 3.08
N GLU A 69 -1.21 -4.14 2.23
CA GLU A 69 -2.33 -3.33 1.74
C GLU A 69 -3.14 -2.62 2.84
N LEU A 70 -2.45 -2.02 3.82
CA LEU A 70 -3.05 -1.30 4.97
C LEU A 70 -4.17 -0.33 4.60
N GLN A 71 -4.06 0.33 3.45
CA GLN A 71 -5.02 1.32 2.99
C GLN A 71 -6.43 0.77 2.73
N PHE A 72 -6.61 -0.55 2.71
CA PHE A 72 -7.91 -1.21 2.56
C PHE A 72 -8.48 -1.73 3.89
N PHE A 73 -7.77 -1.56 5.00
CA PHE A 73 -8.31 -1.82 6.33
C PHE A 73 -8.97 -0.56 6.88
N GLU A 74 -9.95 -0.76 7.75
CA GLU A 74 -10.57 0.33 8.50
C GLU A 74 -9.64 0.89 9.60
N PRO A 75 -9.79 2.17 10.00
CA PRO A 75 -8.92 2.81 10.99
C PRO A 75 -8.86 2.08 12.35
N GLU A 76 -9.91 1.33 12.70
CA GLU A 76 -10.03 0.51 13.91
C GLU A 76 -8.94 -0.56 14.01
N LEU A 77 -8.28 -0.92 12.89
CA LEU A 77 -7.10 -1.79 12.89
C LEU A 77 -6.02 -1.30 13.88
N GLY A 78 -5.93 0.02 14.11
CA GLY A 78 -5.02 0.61 15.09
C GLY A 78 -5.17 0.03 16.50
N ALA A 79 -6.41 -0.18 16.96
CA ALA A 79 -6.69 -0.75 18.28
C ALA A 79 -6.27 -2.23 18.35
N THR A 80 -6.55 -3.00 17.30
CA THR A 80 -6.12 -4.40 17.18
C THR A 80 -4.59 -4.51 17.19
N VAL A 81 -3.89 -3.67 16.41
CA VAL A 81 -2.43 -3.64 16.38
C VAL A 81 -1.85 -3.28 17.75
N ALA A 82 -2.45 -2.31 18.46
CA ALA A 82 -2.01 -1.96 19.80
C ALA A 82 -2.17 -3.13 20.79
N SER A 83 -3.30 -3.83 20.73
CA SER A 83 -3.59 -5.02 21.55
C SER A 83 -2.59 -6.15 21.30
N LEU A 84 -2.30 -6.46 20.03
CA LEU A 84 -1.32 -7.47 19.64
C LEU A 84 0.09 -7.12 20.12
N ARG A 85 0.50 -5.85 19.97
CA ARG A 85 1.80 -5.37 20.47
C ARG A 85 1.92 -5.49 21.98
N ALA A 86 0.85 -5.18 22.72
CA ALA A 86 0.81 -5.36 24.17
C ALA A 86 0.94 -6.84 24.59
N ALA A 87 0.51 -7.76 23.73
CA ALA A 87 0.69 -9.21 23.90
C ALA A 87 2.08 -9.72 23.46
N GLY A 88 3.01 -8.83 23.06
CA GLY A 88 4.36 -9.20 22.65
C GLY A 88 4.52 -9.58 21.17
N VAL A 89 3.48 -9.39 20.35
CA VAL A 89 3.52 -9.71 18.92
C VAL A 89 4.23 -8.60 18.14
N GLU A 90 5.23 -8.96 17.32
CA GLU A 90 5.87 -8.03 16.39
C GLU A 90 4.95 -7.80 15.19
N ILE A 91 4.76 -6.55 14.78
CA ILE A 91 3.95 -6.19 13.62
C ILE A 91 4.82 -5.45 12.59
N LEU A 92 4.83 -5.94 11.35
CA LEU A 92 5.31 -5.18 10.20
C LEU A 92 4.15 -5.02 9.22
N ALA A 93 3.83 -3.78 8.90
CA ALA A 93 2.73 -3.48 8.00
C ALA A 93 3.20 -2.59 6.86
N VAL A 94 2.62 -2.79 5.67
CA VAL A 94 2.90 -2.00 4.48
C VAL A 94 1.58 -1.57 3.83
N GLY A 95 1.59 -0.38 3.23
CA GLY A 95 0.45 0.15 2.50
C GLY A 95 0.79 1.43 1.77
N LEU A 96 -0.19 1.97 1.07
CA LEU A 96 -0.11 3.31 0.49
C LEU A 96 -0.32 4.35 1.58
N ASP A 97 0.51 5.40 1.58
CA ASP A 97 0.38 6.56 2.46
C ASP A 97 -0.68 7.54 1.95
N ARG A 98 -0.79 7.68 0.63
CA ARG A 98 -1.76 8.56 -0.04
C ARG A 98 -2.31 7.94 -1.32
N ASP A 99 -3.47 8.42 -1.75
CA ASP A 99 -4.09 8.06 -3.01
C ASP A 99 -3.56 8.88 -4.20
N PHE A 100 -4.16 8.70 -5.39
CA PHE A 100 -3.76 9.42 -6.61
C PHE A 100 -4.04 10.94 -6.55
N ARG A 101 -4.90 11.38 -5.62
CA ARG A 101 -5.31 12.78 -5.38
C ARG A 101 -4.42 13.46 -4.35
N ARG A 102 -3.47 12.72 -3.77
CA ARG A 102 -2.59 13.14 -2.67
C ARG A 102 -3.31 13.17 -1.30
N GLU A 103 -4.47 12.54 -1.19
CA GLU A 103 -5.19 12.42 0.09
C GLU A 103 -4.68 11.21 0.88
N GLU A 104 -4.39 11.41 2.15
CA GLU A 104 -3.81 10.40 3.03
C GLU A 104 -4.77 9.23 3.28
N PHE A 105 -4.25 8.00 3.24
CA PHE A 105 -5.01 6.85 3.72
C PHE A 105 -5.01 6.83 5.25
N GLU A 106 -6.19 6.99 5.82
CA GLU A 106 -6.42 7.25 7.24
C GLU A 106 -5.83 6.15 8.12
N THR A 107 -6.03 4.89 7.72
CA THR A 107 -5.49 3.72 8.43
C THR A 107 -3.97 3.69 8.41
N THR A 108 -3.35 3.93 7.25
CA THR A 108 -1.89 4.00 7.13
C THR A 108 -1.33 5.16 7.95
N ALA A 109 -1.94 6.34 7.87
CA ALA A 109 -1.51 7.54 8.59
C ALA A 109 -1.60 7.34 10.11
N SER A 110 -2.72 6.79 10.60
CA SER A 110 -2.94 6.48 12.02
C SER A 110 -1.89 5.49 12.54
N LEU A 111 -1.67 4.38 11.84
CA LEU A 111 -0.67 3.39 12.23
C LEU A 111 0.75 3.93 12.17
N ALA A 112 1.07 4.75 11.17
CA ALA A 112 2.39 5.38 11.06
C ALA A 112 2.69 6.29 12.25
N ARG A 113 1.69 7.05 12.75
CA ARG A 113 1.85 7.90 13.95
C ARG A 113 2.13 7.09 15.22
N ALA A 114 1.57 5.88 15.33
CA ALA A 114 1.75 4.99 16.48
C ALA A 114 2.95 4.02 16.36
N ALA A 115 3.57 3.94 15.18
CA ALA A 115 4.63 2.99 14.89
C ALA A 115 5.95 3.38 15.55
N SER A 116 6.69 2.39 16.07
CA SER A 116 8.04 2.59 16.58
C SER A 116 9.05 2.93 15.49
N ARG A 117 8.75 2.59 14.23
CA ARG A 117 9.57 2.91 13.06
C ARG A 117 8.69 3.04 11.83
N VAL A 118 8.88 4.13 11.09
CA VAL A 118 8.27 4.35 9.78
C VAL A 118 9.39 4.42 8.74
N VAL A 119 9.23 3.71 7.63
CA VAL A 119 10.18 3.74 6.50
C VAL A 119 9.42 4.15 5.24
N PRO A 120 9.46 5.44 4.84
CA PRO A 120 8.89 5.85 3.58
C PRO A 120 9.66 5.19 2.44
N LEU A 121 8.93 4.68 1.45
CA LEU A 121 9.52 4.14 0.23
C LEU A 121 9.19 5.06 -0.92
N THR A 122 10.21 5.41 -1.69
CA THR A 122 10.08 6.21 -2.90
C THR A 122 10.25 5.34 -4.13
N GLY A 123 9.68 5.81 -5.25
CA GLY A 123 9.84 5.22 -6.56
C GLY A 123 10.75 6.05 -7.44
N ILE A 124 10.80 5.70 -8.72
CA ILE A 124 11.46 6.47 -9.77
C ILE A 124 10.37 7.10 -10.63
N CYS A 125 10.41 8.41 -10.84
CA CYS A 125 9.40 9.14 -11.61
C CYS A 125 9.42 8.72 -13.08
N SER A 126 8.30 8.20 -13.58
CA SER A 126 8.19 7.71 -14.95
C SER A 126 8.32 8.80 -16.03
N ARG A 127 8.28 10.10 -15.68
CA ARG A 127 8.57 11.19 -16.63
C ARG A 127 10.03 11.59 -16.70
N CYS A 128 10.65 11.77 -15.53
CA CYS A 128 11.91 12.52 -15.43
C CYS A 128 13.02 11.79 -14.69
N GLY A 129 12.78 10.58 -14.17
CA GLY A 129 13.78 9.77 -13.49
C GLY A 129 14.11 10.22 -12.05
N ASN A 130 13.65 11.38 -11.61
CA ASN A 130 13.81 11.83 -10.22
C ASN A 130 13.05 10.94 -9.23
N GLU A 131 13.36 11.10 -7.94
CA GLU A 131 12.61 10.46 -6.87
C GLU A 131 11.10 10.75 -6.97
N ALA A 132 10.29 9.69 -6.89
CA ALA A 132 8.85 9.77 -6.94
C ALA A 132 8.24 9.44 -5.57
N VAL A 133 7.40 10.35 -5.10
CA VAL A 133 6.66 10.25 -3.83
C VAL A 133 5.15 10.23 -4.04
N LEU A 134 4.68 10.43 -5.28
CA LEU A 134 3.27 10.48 -5.65
C LEU A 134 2.94 9.36 -6.62
N THR A 135 1.65 9.01 -6.67
CA THR A 135 1.09 8.12 -7.70
C THR A 135 0.20 8.95 -8.62
N GLN A 136 0.48 8.93 -9.92
CA GLN A 136 -0.41 9.47 -10.93
C GLN A 136 -1.35 8.36 -11.39
N ARG A 137 -2.65 8.62 -11.41
CA ARG A 137 -3.60 7.79 -12.15
C ARG A 137 -3.83 8.37 -13.53
N LEU A 138 -3.77 7.53 -14.56
CA LEU A 138 -4.11 7.83 -15.94
C LEU A 138 -5.28 6.95 -16.38
N ILE A 139 -6.25 7.53 -17.07
CA ILE A 139 -7.33 6.84 -17.79
C ILE A 139 -7.14 7.22 -19.26
N ASP A 140 -6.90 6.23 -20.12
CA ASP A 140 -6.60 6.44 -21.54
C ASP A 140 -5.44 7.43 -21.79
N GLY A 141 -4.43 7.40 -20.92
CA GLY A 141 -3.24 8.26 -21.01
C GLY A 141 -3.44 9.69 -20.46
N VAL A 142 -4.64 10.04 -20.01
CA VAL A 142 -4.99 11.35 -19.44
C VAL A 142 -5.08 11.24 -17.91
N PRO A 143 -4.55 12.22 -17.14
CA PRO A 143 -4.75 12.27 -15.69
C PRO A 143 -6.21 12.10 -15.30
N ALA A 144 -6.49 11.17 -14.40
CA ALA A 144 -7.85 10.92 -13.95
C ALA A 144 -8.45 12.12 -13.19
N PRO A 145 -9.76 12.36 -13.29
CA PRO A 145 -10.46 13.34 -12.47
C PRO A 145 -10.26 13.09 -10.98
N LEU A 146 -10.21 14.15 -10.17
CA LEU A 146 -10.08 14.05 -8.71
C LEU A 146 -11.35 13.49 -8.06
N GLU A 147 -12.48 13.59 -8.73
CA GLU A 147 -13.78 13.09 -8.29
C GLU A 147 -13.93 11.59 -8.56
N ALA A 148 -13.07 11.00 -9.39
CA ALA A 148 -13.18 9.59 -9.73
C ALA A 148 -12.79 8.69 -8.54
N PRO A 149 -13.37 7.48 -8.40
CA PRO A 149 -13.29 6.65 -7.20
C PRO A 149 -11.87 6.48 -6.67
N ARG A 150 -11.70 6.55 -5.35
CA ARG A 150 -10.39 6.54 -4.69
C ARG A 150 -9.54 5.30 -5.02
N LEU A 151 -10.17 4.14 -5.01
CA LEU A 151 -9.53 2.84 -5.18
C LEU A 151 -10.18 2.10 -6.35
N LEU A 152 -9.37 1.73 -7.35
CA LEU A 152 -9.74 0.80 -8.41
C LEU A 152 -8.82 -0.42 -8.30
N VAL A 153 -9.42 -1.60 -8.10
CA VAL A 153 -8.68 -2.85 -7.91
C VAL A 153 -8.44 -3.51 -9.26
N GLY A 154 -7.18 -3.88 -9.53
CA GLY A 154 -6.84 -4.79 -10.63
C GLY A 154 -6.37 -4.13 -11.92
N ASP A 155 -6.07 -2.82 -11.91
CA ASP A 155 -5.68 -2.12 -13.13
C ASP A 155 -4.29 -1.48 -13.02
N ALA A 156 -3.27 -2.35 -12.95
CA ALA A 156 -1.86 -1.95 -12.82
C ALA A 156 -1.39 -1.06 -13.98
N GLY A 157 -2.12 -1.00 -15.10
CA GLY A 157 -1.85 -0.11 -16.23
C GLY A 157 -2.29 1.35 -16.00
N LEU A 158 -3.12 1.62 -15.00
CA LEU A 158 -3.64 2.98 -14.76
C LEU A 158 -2.75 3.82 -13.85
N TYR A 159 -1.76 3.23 -13.17
CA TYR A 159 -1.01 3.93 -12.13
C TYR A 159 0.49 3.98 -12.43
N GLU A 160 1.09 5.15 -12.26
CA GLU A 160 2.54 5.33 -12.42
C GLU A 160 3.14 6.26 -11.35
N PRO A 161 4.38 6.00 -10.90
CA PRO A 161 5.07 6.86 -9.95
C PRO A 161 5.44 8.22 -10.57
N ARG A 162 5.21 9.30 -9.82
CA ARG A 162 5.58 10.68 -10.18
C ARG A 162 6.27 11.41 -9.04
N CYS A 163 7.19 12.31 -9.40
CA CYS A 163 7.67 13.36 -8.50
C CYS A 163 6.65 14.51 -8.45
N GLU A 164 6.76 15.37 -7.44
CA GLU A 164 5.83 16.49 -7.23
C GLU A 164 5.72 17.42 -8.45
N ARG A 165 6.83 17.66 -9.16
CA ARG A 165 6.85 18.50 -10.37
C ARG A 165 6.10 17.89 -11.55
N CYS A 166 6.12 16.57 -11.67
CA CYS A 166 5.60 15.84 -12.82
C CYS A 166 4.21 15.24 -12.60
N TRP A 167 3.74 15.23 -11.36
CA TRP A 167 2.35 14.95 -11.06
C TRP A 167 1.49 16.12 -11.52
N ILE A 168 0.37 15.83 -12.15
CA ILE A 168 -0.53 16.83 -12.72
C ILE A 168 -1.98 16.44 -12.45
N GLU A 169 -2.80 17.44 -12.16
CA GLU A 169 -4.26 17.34 -12.18
C GLU A 169 -4.73 17.30 -13.64
N GLU A 170 -5.89 16.70 -13.87
CA GLU A 170 -6.58 16.73 -15.17
C GLU A 170 -6.67 18.17 -15.73
N ARG A 171 -7.11 19.13 -14.91
CA ARG A 171 -7.18 20.56 -15.28
C ARG A 171 -5.82 21.19 -15.62
N GLY A 172 -4.73 20.65 -15.09
CA GLY A 172 -3.37 21.12 -15.35
C GLY A 172 -2.81 20.69 -16.71
N VAL A 173 -3.51 19.82 -17.45
CA VAL A 173 -3.12 19.39 -18.81
C VAL A 173 -3.39 20.51 -19.82
N GLU A 174 -4.52 21.22 -19.70
CA GLU A 174 -4.91 22.30 -20.61
C GLU A 174 -3.99 23.52 -20.47
N GLU A 175 -3.64 23.90 -19.23
CA GLU A 175 -2.76 25.05 -18.95
C GLU A 175 -1.31 24.82 -19.43
N ARG A 176 -0.78 23.60 -19.34
CA ARG A 176 0.58 23.27 -19.80
C ARG A 176 0.67 23.02 -21.31
N GLY A 177 -0.44 22.69 -21.95
CA GLY A 177 -0.56 22.65 -23.41
C GLY A 177 -0.54 24.05 -24.03
N ALA A 178 -1.17 25.03 -23.37
CA ALA A 178 -1.20 26.42 -23.82
C ALA A 178 0.19 27.10 -23.79
N VAL A 179 1.07 26.74 -22.85
CA VAL A 179 2.43 27.31 -22.75
C VAL A 179 3.38 26.83 -23.88
N ARG A 180 3.01 25.80 -24.64
CA ARG A 180 3.79 25.31 -25.80
C ARG A 180 3.30 25.83 -27.15
N ALA A 181 2.27 26.68 -27.17
CA ALA A 181 1.77 27.34 -28.37
C ALA A 181 2.01 28.87 -28.27
N GLY A 182 3.30 29.25 -28.26
CA GLY A 182 3.75 30.61 -28.52
C GLY A 182 4.69 30.59 -29.73
N PRO A 183 4.66 31.62 -30.60
CA PRO A 183 5.20 31.59 -31.96
C PRO A 183 6.72 31.36 -32.04
#